data_AF-A0A6C0LB62-F1
#
_entry.id   AF-A0A6C0LB62-F1
#
_cell.length_a   1.000
_cell.length_b   1.000
_cell.length_c   1.000
_cell.angle_alpha   90.00
_cell.angle_beta   90.00
_cell.angle_gamma   90.00
#
_symmetry.space_group_name_H-M   'P 1'
#
loop_
_entity.id
_entity.type
_entity.pdbx_description
1 polymer ?
#
loop_
_entity_poly.entity_id
_entity_poly.type
_entity_poly.pdbx_seq_one_letter_code
_entity_poly.pdbx_strand_id
1 'polypeptide(L)'
;MSNITSNNQPDPQQKPKPFPFNTCEVRGEIADQPYSASINILSCLILLYLLSQAKHIEIQFFILSLFIFQAYHAYSHLFWSKNENSLEHVYIIHAISYIIIVALIIAISFISGEPPNIPIIITAIMVDFYIFMKYVGTVYNAASGINVWIIVLITGLWNIKLPIVVSRLLPILIMLFAVVIALLFNERYNCDAMMNAYVFPYHIAVEIMGLIISSLFAYIFLLLELEKIKK
;
A
#
# COMPACT_ATOMS: atom_id res chain seq x y z
N MET A 1 52.57 -3.36 1.00
CA MET A 1 51.37 -3.49 0.16
C MET A 1 50.47 -4.53 0.82
N SER A 2 49.52 -4.08 1.63
CA SER A 2 48.53 -4.92 2.32
C SER A 2 47.33 -5.12 1.40
N ASN A 3 47.10 -6.36 0.98
CA ASN A 3 45.89 -6.74 0.25
C ASN A 3 44.68 -6.65 1.19
N ILE A 4 43.85 -5.63 0.97
CA ILE A 4 42.50 -5.56 1.50
C ILE A 4 41.62 -6.34 0.53
N THR A 5 41.36 -7.61 0.81
CA THR A 5 40.30 -8.37 0.16
C THR A 5 39.02 -8.20 0.97
N SER A 6 38.15 -7.30 0.53
CA SER A 6 36.78 -7.15 1.04
C SER A 6 35.94 -8.34 0.55
N ASN A 7 35.90 -9.41 1.34
CA ASN A 7 34.90 -10.46 1.17
C ASN A 7 33.60 -10.03 1.87
N ASN A 8 32.81 -9.21 1.18
CA ASN A 8 31.37 -9.09 1.49
C ASN A 8 30.66 -10.29 0.86
N GLN A 9 30.85 -11.48 1.41
CA GLN A 9 29.89 -12.56 1.21
C GLN A 9 28.77 -12.37 2.23
N PRO A 10 27.49 -12.33 1.82
CA PRO A 10 26.40 -12.35 2.78
C PRO A 10 26.41 -13.68 3.54
N ASP A 11 26.32 -13.58 4.86
CA ASP A 11 26.32 -14.70 5.80
C ASP A 11 25.18 -15.69 5.46
N PRO A 12 25.44 -17.00 5.24
CA PRO A 12 24.43 -17.96 4.75
C PRO A 12 23.30 -18.28 5.75
N GLN A 13 23.23 -17.60 6.90
CA GLN A 13 22.34 -17.95 8.01
C GLN A 13 21.23 -16.93 8.31
N GLN A 14 21.03 -15.88 7.51
CA GLN A 14 19.85 -15.02 7.70
C GLN A 14 18.58 -15.72 7.23
N LYS A 15 17.80 -16.22 8.19
CA LYS A 15 16.46 -16.75 7.95
C LYS A 15 15.61 -15.68 7.25
N PRO A 16 14.72 -16.07 6.31
CA PRO A 16 13.89 -15.12 5.58
C PRO A 16 13.00 -14.32 6.55
N LYS A 17 13.08 -13.00 6.47
CA LYS A 17 12.31 -12.10 7.33
C LYS A 17 10.87 -11.97 6.80
N PRO A 18 9.85 -11.89 7.68
CA PRO A 18 8.46 -12.11 7.27
C PRO A 18 7.78 -10.90 6.61
N PHE A 19 8.15 -9.64 6.91
CA PHE A 19 7.54 -8.47 6.23
C PHE A 19 8.26 -7.12 6.43
N PRO A 20 8.67 -6.39 5.37
CA PRO A 20 8.38 -6.70 3.99
C PRO A 20 9.46 -7.67 3.54
N PHE A 21 9.16 -8.96 3.67
CA PHE A 21 9.86 -10.12 3.15
C PHE A 21 11.41 -10.12 3.26
N ASN A 22 12.06 -11.11 2.66
CA ASN A 22 13.32 -10.79 2.00
C ASN A 22 12.89 -10.07 0.72
N THR A 23 12.66 -8.77 0.81
CA THR A 23 12.45 -7.95 -0.38
C THR A 23 13.64 -8.10 -1.30
N CYS A 24 13.41 -7.91 -2.59
CA CYS A 24 14.50 -7.85 -3.54
C CYS A 24 15.12 -6.44 -3.48
N GLU A 25 15.71 -6.08 -2.34
CA GLU A 25 16.42 -4.82 -2.12
C GLU A 25 17.64 -5.09 -1.24
N VAL A 26 18.76 -4.45 -1.58
CA VAL A 26 19.99 -4.53 -0.78
C VAL A 26 19.82 -3.69 0.47
N ARG A 27 20.14 -4.29 1.62
CA ARG A 27 20.04 -3.62 2.91
C ARG A 27 21.17 -2.64 3.17
N GLY A 28 20.85 -1.51 3.80
CA GLY A 28 21.83 -0.50 4.23
C GLY A 28 22.20 -0.59 5.71
N GLU A 29 23.32 0.04 6.09
CA GLU A 29 23.79 0.09 7.49
C GLU A 29 22.98 1.06 8.38
N ILE A 30 22.44 2.12 7.77
CA ILE A 30 21.73 3.22 8.47
C ILE A 30 20.20 3.09 8.33
N ALA A 31 19.74 2.58 7.19
CA ALA A 31 18.33 2.30 6.90
C ALA A 31 18.26 0.93 6.25
N ASP A 32 17.28 0.10 6.66
CA ASP A 32 17.19 -1.27 6.16
C ASP A 32 16.88 -1.27 4.65
N GLN A 33 15.96 -0.43 4.19
CA GLN A 33 15.58 -0.33 2.78
C GLN A 33 15.49 1.15 2.33
N PRO A 34 16.63 1.79 2.06
CA PRO A 34 16.68 3.24 1.87
C PRO A 34 15.92 3.73 0.63
N TYR A 35 15.88 2.94 -0.45
CA TYR A 35 15.20 3.34 -1.68
C TYR A 35 13.68 3.31 -1.49
N SER A 36 13.18 2.20 -0.94
CA SER A 36 11.76 2.04 -0.62
C SER A 36 11.29 3.06 0.41
N ALA A 37 12.07 3.32 1.46
CA ALA A 37 11.79 4.38 2.41
C ALA A 37 11.69 5.76 1.74
N SER A 38 12.60 6.08 0.81
CA SER A 38 12.60 7.37 0.12
C SER A 38 11.35 7.58 -0.74
N ILE A 39 10.90 6.54 -1.44
CA ILE A 39 9.66 6.58 -2.22
C ILE A 39 8.45 6.81 -1.31
N ASN A 40 8.41 6.14 -0.15
CA ASN A 40 7.29 6.27 0.78
C ASN A 40 7.26 7.62 1.50
N ILE A 41 8.44 8.21 1.77
CA ILE A 41 8.54 9.60 2.23
C ILE A 41 8.02 10.56 1.16
N LEU A 42 8.40 10.38 -0.11
CA LEU A 42 7.88 11.20 -1.21
C LEU A 42 6.36 11.08 -1.34
N SER A 43 5.84 9.86 -1.22
CA SER A 43 4.40 9.57 -1.17
C SER A 43 3.71 10.34 -0.05
N CYS A 44 4.29 10.36 1.15
CA CYS A 44 3.80 11.15 2.28
C CYS A 44 3.76 12.66 1.99
N LEU A 45 4.79 13.22 1.35
CA LEU A 45 4.82 14.65 0.99
C LEU A 45 3.70 15.01 0.00
N ILE A 46 3.48 14.16 -1.01
CA ILE A 46 2.40 14.34 -1.98
C ILE A 46 1.04 14.24 -1.29
N LEU A 47 0.84 13.27 -0.41
CA LEU A 47 -0.42 13.10 0.32
C LEU A 47 -0.71 14.26 1.28
N LEU A 48 0.31 14.83 1.94
CA LEU A 48 0.15 16.05 2.74
C LEU A 48 -0.27 17.24 1.89
N TYR A 49 0.33 17.39 0.69
CA TYR A 49 -0.11 18.40 -0.26
C TYR A 49 -1.57 18.18 -0.67
N LEU A 50 -1.98 16.98 -1.06
CA LEU A 50 -3.36 16.67 -1.44
C LEU A 50 -4.34 16.83 -0.26
N LEU A 51 -3.93 16.48 0.95
CA LEU A 51 -4.71 16.68 2.17
C LEU A 51 -5.04 18.15 2.39
N SER A 52 -4.09 19.06 2.14
CA SER A 52 -4.32 20.51 2.24
C SER A 52 -5.35 21.06 1.24
N GLN A 53 -5.66 20.30 0.18
CA GLN A 53 -6.63 20.69 -0.84
C GLN A 53 -8.05 20.21 -0.51
N ALA A 54 -8.22 19.22 0.37
CA ALA A 54 -9.51 18.68 0.76
C ALA A 54 -10.25 19.66 1.68
N LYS A 55 -11.55 19.88 1.40
CA LYS A 55 -12.37 20.86 2.14
C LYS A 55 -13.25 20.22 3.20
N HIS A 56 -13.63 18.96 3.01
CA HIS A 56 -14.53 18.21 3.87
C HIS A 56 -13.77 17.18 4.69
N ILE A 57 -14.21 17.00 5.94
CA ILE A 57 -13.54 16.16 6.92
C ILE A 57 -13.52 14.68 6.51
N GLU A 58 -14.52 14.22 5.77
CA GLU A 58 -14.63 12.86 5.25
C GLU A 58 -13.53 12.56 4.24
N ILE A 59 -13.26 13.51 3.34
CA ILE A 59 -12.19 13.41 2.34
C ILE A 59 -10.83 13.60 3.00
N GLN A 60 -10.71 14.54 3.94
CA GLN A 60 -9.49 14.72 4.73
C GLN A 60 -9.13 13.46 5.51
N PHE A 61 -10.11 12.83 6.16
CA PHE A 61 -9.91 11.59 6.92
C PHE A 61 -9.44 10.44 6.02
N PHE A 62 -10.03 10.31 4.82
CA PHE A 62 -9.56 9.34 3.84
C PHE A 62 -8.11 9.59 3.41
N ILE A 63 -7.76 10.81 3.00
CA ILE A 63 -6.39 11.13 2.59
C ILE A 63 -5.40 10.98 3.76
N LEU A 64 -5.80 11.38 4.97
CA LEU A 64 -5.01 11.19 6.18
C LEU A 64 -4.75 9.71 6.48
N SER A 65 -5.75 8.84 6.27
CA SER A 65 -5.56 7.39 6.46
C SER A 65 -4.55 6.80 5.47
N LEU A 66 -4.56 7.25 4.21
CA LEU A 66 -3.54 6.89 3.21
C LEU A 66 -2.16 7.41 3.61
N PHE A 67 -2.08 8.65 4.13
CA PHE A 67 -0.84 9.22 4.63
C PHE A 67 -0.27 8.39 5.78
N ILE A 68 -1.07 8.02 6.78
CA ILE A 68 -0.64 7.20 7.92
C ILE A 68 -0.11 5.85 7.43
N PHE A 69 -0.77 5.23 6.45
CA PHE A 69 -0.32 3.99 5.84
C PHE A 69 1.07 4.15 5.19
N GLN A 70 1.25 5.17 4.35
CA GLN A 70 2.53 5.44 3.68
C GLN A 70 3.64 5.82 4.68
N ALA A 71 3.31 6.59 5.71
CA ALA A 71 4.24 6.98 6.77
C ALA A 71 4.70 5.77 7.57
N TYR A 72 3.78 4.84 7.88
CA TYR A 72 4.14 3.61 8.56
C TYR A 72 4.96 2.67 7.68
N HIS A 73 4.65 2.58 6.38
CA HIS A 73 5.48 1.85 5.42
C HIS A 73 6.91 2.43 5.33
N ALA A 74 7.06 3.76 5.28
CA ALA A 74 8.36 4.42 5.34
C ALA A 74 9.10 4.08 6.65
N TYR A 75 8.39 4.13 7.79
CA TYR A 75 8.94 3.76 9.08
C TYR A 75 9.42 2.31 9.10
N SER A 76 8.65 1.34 8.59
CA SER A 76 9.06 -0.07 8.58
C SER A 76 10.27 -0.35 7.68
N HIS A 77 10.48 0.46 6.62
CA HIS A 77 11.67 0.37 5.77
C HIS A 77 12.91 1.02 6.38
N LEU A 78 12.73 2.06 7.21
CA LEU A 78 13.83 2.71 7.92
C LEU A 78 14.25 1.92 9.15
N PHE A 79 13.28 1.44 9.93
CA PHE A 79 13.49 0.92 11.27
C PHE A 79 12.91 -0.49 11.39
N TRP A 80 13.79 -1.47 11.22
CA TRP A 80 13.45 -2.86 11.43
C TRP A 80 13.50 -3.25 12.92
N SER A 81 12.54 -4.08 13.36
CA SER A 81 12.57 -4.67 14.70
C SER A 81 13.78 -5.61 14.88
N LYS A 82 14.53 -5.46 15.98
CA LYS A 82 15.68 -6.34 16.30
C LYS A 82 15.33 -7.83 16.35
N ASN A 83 14.04 -8.17 16.47
CA ASN A 83 13.56 -9.54 16.35
C ASN A 83 13.21 -9.86 14.89
N GLU A 84 14.07 -10.62 14.22
CA GLU A 84 13.97 -10.97 12.79
C GLU A 84 12.69 -11.72 12.41
N ASN A 85 11.96 -12.28 13.38
CA ASN A 85 10.68 -12.98 13.16
C ASN A 85 9.45 -12.17 13.62
N SER A 86 9.61 -10.89 13.96
CA SER A 86 8.47 -10.08 14.43
C SER A 86 7.47 -9.84 13.29
N LEU A 87 6.21 -10.17 13.55
CA LEU A 87 5.07 -9.87 12.67
C LEU A 87 4.42 -8.51 12.98
N GLU A 88 5.00 -7.74 13.90
CA GLU A 88 4.46 -6.46 14.38
C GLU A 88 4.13 -5.49 13.25
N HIS A 89 5.05 -5.30 12.29
CA HIS A 89 4.80 -4.42 11.15
C HIS A 89 3.65 -4.90 10.27
N VAL A 90 3.46 -6.21 10.12
CA VAL A 90 2.31 -6.80 9.39
C VAL A 90 1.00 -6.46 10.11
N TYR A 91 0.93 -6.70 11.42
CA TYR A 91 -0.27 -6.42 12.21
C TYR A 91 -0.66 -4.94 12.12
N ILE A 92 0.32 -4.04 12.24
CA ILE A 92 0.06 -2.60 12.22
C ILE A 92 -0.38 -2.13 10.82
N ILE A 93 0.28 -2.57 9.75
CA ILE A 93 -0.13 -2.23 8.37
C ILE A 93 -1.54 -2.74 8.08
N HIS A 94 -1.87 -3.96 8.51
CA HIS A 94 -3.19 -4.54 8.30
C HIS A 94 -4.27 -3.80 9.11
N ALA A 95 -3.96 -3.39 10.35
CA ALA A 95 -4.85 -2.55 11.15
C ALA A 95 -5.09 -1.18 10.51
N ILE A 96 -4.04 -0.52 9.99
CA ILE A 96 -4.17 0.74 9.25
C ILE A 96 -4.99 0.54 7.97
N SER A 97 -4.86 -0.60 7.29
CA SER A 97 -5.69 -0.94 6.13
C SER A 97 -7.19 -0.97 6.47
N TYR A 98 -7.57 -1.46 7.65
CA TYR A 98 -8.96 -1.37 8.11
C TYR A 98 -9.41 0.07 8.43
N ILE A 99 -8.51 0.93 8.92
CA ILE A 99 -8.80 2.36 9.07
C ILE A 99 -9.07 3.00 7.71
N ILE A 100 -8.27 2.67 6.68
CA ILE A 100 -8.51 3.13 5.30
C ILE A 100 -9.87 2.67 4.79
N ILE A 101 -10.27 1.42 5.04
CA ILE A 101 -11.58 0.90 4.64
C ILE A 101 -12.71 1.71 5.28
N VAL A 102 -12.63 1.98 6.59
CA VAL A 102 -13.62 2.82 7.29
C VAL A 102 -13.64 4.24 6.70
N ALA A 103 -12.47 4.85 6.50
CA ALA A 103 -12.37 6.18 5.92
C ALA A 103 -12.92 6.25 4.49
N LEU A 104 -12.70 5.20 3.69
CA LEU A 104 -13.22 5.06 2.34
C LEU A 104 -14.74 4.92 2.32
N ILE A 105 -15.33 4.13 3.23
CA ILE A 105 -16.79 4.03 3.40
C ILE A 105 -17.38 5.40 3.73
N ILE A 106 -16.77 6.13 4.68
CA ILE A 106 -17.21 7.47 5.08
C ILE A 106 -17.12 8.45 3.90
N ALA A 107 -15.99 8.49 3.21
CA ALA A 107 -15.78 9.35 2.05
C ALA A 107 -16.75 9.04 0.90
N ILE A 108 -16.97 7.75 0.59
CA ILE A 108 -17.94 7.34 -0.42
C ILE A 108 -19.35 7.75 -0.01
N SER A 109 -19.76 7.45 1.22
CA SER A 109 -21.09 7.81 1.74
C SER A 109 -21.34 9.32 1.66
N PHE A 110 -20.30 10.11 1.96
CA PHE A 110 -20.33 11.55 1.76
C PHE A 110 -20.52 11.90 0.29
N ILE A 111 -19.76 11.32 -0.64
CA ILE A 111 -19.87 11.62 -2.08
C ILE A 111 -21.24 11.22 -2.66
N SER A 112 -21.67 9.98 -2.46
CA SER A 112 -22.92 9.42 -2.99
C SER A 112 -24.17 9.96 -2.30
N GLY A 113 -24.08 10.33 -1.03
CA GLY A 113 -25.23 10.54 -0.15
C GLY A 113 -25.82 9.24 0.43
N GLU A 114 -25.28 8.07 0.06
CA GLU A 114 -25.74 6.75 0.50
C GLU A 114 -24.56 5.83 0.85
N PRO A 115 -24.66 4.99 1.89
CA PRO A 115 -23.58 4.07 2.20
C PRO A 115 -23.36 3.03 1.07
N PRO A 116 -22.12 2.55 0.88
CA PRO A 116 -21.85 1.45 -0.03
C PRO A 116 -22.54 0.15 0.46
N ASN A 117 -22.51 -0.91 -0.34
CA ASN A 117 -23.14 -2.19 0.03
C ASN A 117 -22.42 -2.85 1.23
N ILE A 118 -22.86 -2.51 2.44
CA ILE A 118 -22.27 -2.95 3.71
C ILE A 118 -22.20 -4.48 3.84
N PRO A 119 -23.25 -5.27 3.50
CA PRO A 119 -23.16 -6.74 3.54
C PRO A 119 -22.01 -7.33 2.72
N ILE A 120 -21.78 -6.83 1.49
CA ILE A 120 -20.67 -7.30 0.64
C ILE A 120 -19.33 -6.92 1.27
N ILE A 121 -19.21 -5.70 1.79
CA ILE A 121 -17.98 -5.22 2.42
C ILE A 121 -17.64 -6.03 3.69
N ILE A 122 -18.63 -6.30 4.55
CA ILE A 122 -18.43 -7.13 5.75
C ILE A 122 -17.95 -8.53 5.35
N THR A 123 -18.55 -9.12 4.30
CA THR A 123 -18.12 -10.44 3.81
C THR A 123 -16.68 -10.38 3.30
N ALA A 124 -16.30 -9.34 2.56
CA ALA A 124 -14.92 -9.14 2.10
C ALA A 124 -13.93 -9.00 3.26
N ILE A 125 -14.27 -8.22 4.29
CA ILE A 125 -13.46 -8.07 5.52
C ILE A 125 -13.33 -9.41 6.24
N MET A 126 -14.40 -10.20 6.36
CA MET A 126 -14.34 -11.51 7.01
C MET A 126 -13.44 -12.50 6.24
N VAL A 127 -13.49 -12.49 4.91
CA VAL A 127 -12.61 -13.31 4.06
C VAL A 127 -11.16 -12.86 4.21
N ASP A 128 -10.91 -11.55 4.17
CA ASP A 128 -9.59 -10.98 4.40
C ASP A 128 -9.05 -11.32 5.80
N PHE A 129 -9.86 -11.20 6.85
CA PHE A 129 -9.49 -11.57 8.20
C PHE A 129 -9.18 -13.07 8.33
N TYR A 130 -9.93 -13.93 7.65
CA TYR A 130 -9.61 -15.36 7.59
C TYR A 130 -8.25 -15.62 6.93
N ILE A 131 -7.98 -14.97 5.79
CA ILE A 131 -6.69 -15.06 5.10
C ILE A 131 -5.58 -14.51 5.99
N PHE A 132 -5.83 -13.40 6.68
CA PHE A 132 -4.95 -12.79 7.66
C PHE A 132 -4.50 -13.79 8.72
N MET A 133 -5.45 -14.43 9.40
CA MET A 133 -5.17 -15.39 10.47
C MET A 133 -4.45 -16.64 9.97
N LYS A 134 -4.73 -17.11 8.75
CA LYS A 134 -4.18 -18.37 8.22
C LYS A 134 -2.84 -18.21 7.53
N TYR A 135 -2.62 -17.07 6.88
CA TYR A 135 -1.47 -16.85 6.01
C TYR A 135 -0.65 -15.63 6.41
N VAL A 136 -0.70 -15.19 7.67
CA VAL A 136 -0.02 -13.99 8.19
C VAL A 136 1.45 -13.89 7.72
N GLY A 137 1.87 -12.68 7.34
CA GLY A 137 3.22 -12.42 6.83
C GLY A 137 3.50 -13.04 5.45
N THR A 138 2.48 -13.24 4.61
CA THR A 138 2.64 -13.71 3.23
C THR A 138 2.05 -12.73 2.22
N VAL A 139 2.40 -12.91 0.94
CA VAL A 139 1.82 -12.14 -0.18
C VAL A 139 0.29 -12.19 -0.21
N TYR A 140 -0.31 -13.28 0.28
CA TYR A 140 -1.75 -13.44 0.31
C TYR A 140 -2.44 -12.43 1.23
N ASN A 141 -1.80 -12.00 2.33
CA ASN A 141 -2.38 -10.96 3.20
C ASN A 141 -2.40 -9.58 2.53
N ALA A 142 -1.29 -9.23 1.87
CA ALA A 142 -1.22 -7.96 1.15
C ALA A 142 -2.26 -7.92 0.02
N ALA A 143 -2.35 -9.02 -0.75
CA ALA A 143 -3.32 -9.14 -1.82
C ALA A 143 -4.77 -9.13 -1.31
N SER A 144 -5.08 -9.80 -0.19
CA SER A 144 -6.43 -9.78 0.37
C SER A 144 -6.83 -8.38 0.84
N GLY A 145 -5.94 -7.67 1.55
CA GLY A 145 -6.19 -6.31 2.02
C GLY A 145 -6.46 -5.34 0.87
N ILE A 146 -5.65 -5.38 -0.19
CA ILE A 146 -5.85 -4.59 -1.42
C ILE A 146 -7.20 -4.90 -2.06
N ASN A 147 -7.58 -6.18 -2.15
CA ASN A 147 -8.87 -6.57 -2.74
C ASN A 147 -10.06 -6.01 -1.95
N VAL A 148 -9.98 -5.90 -0.62
CA VAL A 148 -11.05 -5.25 0.15
C VAL A 148 -11.18 -3.78 -0.23
N TRP A 149 -10.08 -3.05 -0.43
CA TRP A 149 -10.13 -1.66 -0.90
C TRP A 149 -10.83 -1.56 -2.27
N ILE A 150 -10.48 -2.45 -3.21
CA ILE A 150 -11.11 -2.50 -4.54
C ILE A 150 -12.62 -2.78 -4.42
N ILE A 151 -13.02 -3.75 -3.60
CA ILE A 151 -14.43 -4.12 -3.41
C ILE A 151 -15.21 -2.93 -2.86
N VAL A 152 -14.72 -2.26 -1.81
CA VAL A 152 -15.36 -1.08 -1.23
C VAL A 152 -15.49 0.03 -2.28
N LEU A 153 -14.42 0.28 -3.04
CA LEU A 153 -14.39 1.30 -4.09
C LEU A 153 -15.42 1.03 -5.20
N ILE A 154 -15.41 -0.18 -5.78
CA ILE A 154 -16.30 -0.54 -6.89
C ILE A 154 -17.75 -0.54 -6.43
N THR A 155 -18.05 -1.21 -5.31
CA THR A 155 -19.43 -1.32 -4.81
C THR A 155 -19.98 0.04 -4.39
N GLY A 156 -19.13 0.91 -3.84
CA GLY A 156 -19.53 2.23 -3.39
C GLY A 156 -19.73 3.26 -4.49
N LEU A 157 -18.97 3.17 -5.59
CA LEU A 157 -19.10 4.09 -6.72
C LEU A 157 -20.01 3.55 -7.84
N TRP A 158 -20.52 2.32 -7.73
CA TRP A 158 -21.25 1.63 -8.81
C TRP A 158 -22.46 2.41 -9.36
N ASN A 159 -23.25 3.02 -8.47
CA ASN A 159 -24.47 3.75 -8.85
C ASN A 159 -24.28 5.27 -8.96
N ILE A 160 -23.05 5.77 -8.78
CA ILE A 160 -22.78 7.21 -8.83
C ILE A 160 -22.51 7.62 -10.26
N LYS A 161 -23.16 8.70 -10.72
CA LYS A 161 -22.80 9.35 -11.98
C LYS A 161 -21.46 10.07 -11.83
N LEU A 162 -20.38 9.42 -12.24
CA LEU A 162 -19.01 9.93 -12.13
C LEU A 162 -18.75 11.05 -13.16
N PRO A 163 -17.95 12.07 -12.80
CA PRO A 163 -17.37 13.01 -13.77
C PRO A 163 -16.56 12.29 -14.85
N ILE A 164 -16.51 12.84 -16.07
CA ILE A 164 -15.79 12.25 -17.22
C ILE A 164 -14.32 11.95 -16.90
N VAL A 165 -13.67 12.83 -16.14
CA VAL A 165 -12.28 12.64 -15.73
C VAL A 165 -12.17 11.44 -14.78
N VAL A 166 -13.01 11.38 -13.75
CA VAL A 166 -13.00 10.29 -12.76
C VAL A 166 -13.34 8.95 -13.42
N SER A 167 -14.29 8.90 -14.36
CA SER A 167 -14.64 7.66 -15.06
C SER A 167 -13.50 7.10 -15.91
N ARG A 168 -12.52 7.94 -16.30
CA ARG A 168 -11.29 7.51 -17.00
C ARG A 168 -10.18 7.09 -16.04
N LEU A 169 -10.07 7.78 -14.91
CA LEU A 169 -9.03 7.51 -13.91
C LEU A 169 -9.32 6.26 -13.06
N LEU A 170 -10.60 5.97 -12.79
CA LEU A 170 -10.99 4.84 -11.94
C LEU A 170 -10.56 3.48 -12.50
N PRO A 171 -10.75 3.15 -13.80
CA PRO A 171 -10.22 1.92 -14.37
C PRO A 171 -8.69 1.83 -14.32
N ILE A 172 -7.99 2.97 -14.48
CA ILE A 172 -6.53 3.01 -14.36
C ILE A 172 -6.12 2.66 -12.92
N LEU A 173 -6.77 3.25 -11.92
CA LEU A 173 -6.52 2.92 -10.51
C LEU A 173 -6.75 1.43 -10.22
N ILE A 174 -7.84 0.85 -10.72
CA ILE A 174 -8.14 -0.59 -10.53
C ILE A 174 -7.07 -1.46 -11.21
N MET A 175 -6.64 -1.09 -12.42
CA MET A 175 -5.55 -1.79 -13.12
C MET A 175 -4.24 -1.72 -12.33
N LEU A 176 -3.91 -0.56 -11.75
CA LEU A 176 -2.69 -0.40 -10.95
C LEU A 176 -2.69 -1.28 -9.70
N PHE A 177 -3.84 -1.47 -9.02
CA PHE A 177 -3.92 -2.44 -7.93
C PHE A 177 -3.63 -3.87 -8.39
N ALA A 178 -4.16 -4.29 -9.54
CA ALA A 178 -3.86 -5.60 -10.11
C ALA A 178 -2.37 -5.75 -10.45
N VAL A 179 -1.75 -4.70 -10.99
CA VAL A 179 -0.30 -4.67 -11.26
C VAL A 179 0.50 -4.81 -9.98
N VAL A 180 0.18 -4.08 -8.91
CA VAL A 180 0.87 -4.22 -7.61
C VAL A 180 0.77 -5.64 -7.07
N ILE A 181 -0.41 -6.26 -7.13
CA ILE A 181 -0.58 -7.66 -6.73
C ILE A 181 0.34 -8.55 -7.55
N ALA A 182 0.36 -8.40 -8.89
CA ALA A 182 1.26 -9.18 -9.74
C ALA A 182 2.74 -8.97 -9.39
N LEU A 183 3.17 -7.73 -9.10
CA LEU A 183 4.54 -7.42 -8.71
C LEU A 183 4.93 -8.09 -7.38
N LEU A 184 4.03 -8.09 -6.39
CA LEU A 184 4.23 -8.75 -5.10
C LEU A 184 4.33 -10.28 -5.24
N PHE A 185 3.49 -10.88 -6.09
CA PHE A 185 3.59 -12.30 -6.40
C PHE A 185 4.91 -12.62 -7.10
N ASN A 186 5.33 -11.81 -8.09
CA ASN A 186 6.61 -12.00 -8.76
C ASN A 186 7.79 -11.90 -7.78
N GLU A 187 7.79 -10.90 -6.89
CA GLU A 187 8.79 -10.79 -5.83
C GLU A 187 8.83 -12.07 -4.97
N ARG A 188 7.67 -12.52 -4.48
CA ARG A 188 7.60 -13.70 -3.61
C ARG A 188 8.19 -14.97 -4.25
N TYR A 189 7.95 -15.19 -5.53
CA TYR A 189 8.36 -16.45 -6.19
C TYR A 189 9.69 -16.38 -6.92
N ASN A 190 10.15 -15.19 -7.33
CA ASN A 190 11.33 -15.04 -8.18
C ASN A 190 12.47 -14.24 -7.55
N CYS A 191 12.36 -13.80 -6.28
CA CYS A 191 13.38 -12.93 -5.70
C CYS A 191 14.80 -13.49 -5.75
N ASP A 192 14.98 -14.75 -5.33
CA ASP A 192 16.30 -15.39 -5.31
C ASP A 192 16.91 -15.44 -6.72
N ALA A 193 16.11 -15.78 -7.73
CA ALA A 193 16.56 -15.80 -9.12
C ALA A 193 16.92 -14.40 -9.64
N MET A 194 16.12 -13.37 -9.30
CA MET A 194 16.39 -11.98 -9.69
C MET A 194 17.67 -11.47 -9.04
N MET A 195 17.83 -11.65 -7.73
CA MET A 195 19.02 -11.20 -6.98
C MET A 195 20.30 -11.92 -7.42
N ASN A 196 20.21 -13.19 -7.83
CA ASN A 196 21.34 -13.94 -8.37
C ASN A 196 21.72 -13.50 -9.79
N ALA A 197 20.77 -13.08 -10.62
CA ALA A 197 21.03 -12.62 -11.98
C ALA A 197 21.57 -11.18 -12.01
N TYR A 198 20.95 -10.28 -11.23
CA TYR A 198 21.36 -8.89 -11.10
C TYR A 198 20.83 -8.32 -9.78
N VAL A 199 21.75 -7.85 -8.93
CA VAL A 199 21.40 -7.23 -7.64
C VAL A 199 20.75 -5.87 -7.90
N PHE A 200 19.41 -5.86 -7.98
CA PHE A 200 18.59 -4.68 -8.27
C PHE A 200 17.49 -4.54 -7.23
N PRO A 201 17.17 -3.32 -6.75
CA PRO A 201 16.11 -3.07 -5.79
C PRO A 201 14.72 -3.20 -6.43
N TYR A 202 14.32 -4.41 -6.87
CA TYR A 202 13.04 -4.67 -7.51
C TYR A 202 11.85 -4.20 -6.65
N HIS A 203 11.95 -4.31 -5.32
CA HIS A 203 10.89 -3.86 -4.42
C HIS A 203 10.52 -2.38 -4.61
N ILE A 204 11.47 -1.55 -5.07
CA ILE A 204 11.20 -0.14 -5.38
C ILE A 204 10.06 0.03 -6.39
N ALA A 205 9.87 -0.94 -7.30
CA ALA A 205 8.79 -0.91 -8.27
C ALA A 205 7.41 -1.06 -7.59
N VAL A 206 7.32 -1.89 -6.56
CA VAL A 206 6.11 -2.03 -5.73
C VAL A 206 5.82 -0.71 -5.04
N GLU A 207 6.83 -0.06 -4.45
CA GLU A 207 6.66 1.20 -3.73
C GLU A 207 6.33 2.38 -4.67
N ILE A 208 6.94 2.43 -5.86
CA ILE A 208 6.59 3.43 -6.88
C ILE A 208 5.12 3.28 -7.30
N MET A 209 4.66 2.04 -7.48
CA MET A 209 3.24 1.81 -7.77
C MET A 209 2.35 2.17 -6.57
N GLY A 210 2.78 1.89 -5.34
CA GLY A 210 2.10 2.32 -4.11
C GLY A 210 1.95 3.84 -4.01
N LEU A 211 3.00 4.59 -4.35
CA LEU A 211 2.97 6.06 -4.46
C LEU A 211 1.95 6.52 -5.51
N ILE A 212 2.00 5.97 -6.72
CA ILE A 212 1.09 6.36 -7.81
C ILE A 212 -0.37 6.05 -7.41
N ILE A 213 -0.62 4.86 -6.87
CA ILE A 213 -1.94 4.41 -6.41
C ILE A 213 -2.46 5.37 -5.34
N SER A 214 -1.72 5.58 -4.25
CA SER A 214 -2.18 6.42 -3.13
C SER A 214 -2.44 7.87 -3.57
N SER A 215 -1.57 8.43 -4.40
CA SER A 215 -1.73 9.78 -4.95
C SER A 215 -2.94 9.89 -5.87
N LEU A 216 -3.11 8.94 -6.80
CA LEU A 216 -4.25 8.91 -7.73
C LEU A 216 -5.57 8.68 -6.99
N PHE A 217 -5.55 7.83 -5.96
CA PHE A 217 -6.73 7.51 -5.17
C PHE A 217 -7.21 8.73 -4.38
N ALA A 218 -6.30 9.43 -3.70
CA ALA A 218 -6.59 10.71 -3.06
C ALA A 218 -7.09 11.76 -4.06
N TYR A 219 -6.43 11.89 -5.20
CA TYR A 219 -6.80 12.86 -6.24
C TYR A 219 -8.20 12.61 -6.81
N ILE A 220 -8.58 11.35 -7.06
CA ILE A 220 -9.94 10.99 -7.49
C ILE A 220 -10.99 11.49 -6.50
N PHE A 221 -10.76 11.33 -5.19
CA PHE A 221 -11.70 11.78 -4.17
C PHE A 221 -11.78 13.30 -4.06
N LEU A 222 -10.67 14.02 -4.27
CA LEU A 222 -10.70 15.48 -4.40
C LEU A 222 -11.53 15.94 -5.62
N LEU A 223 -11.41 15.25 -6.77
CA LEU A 223 -12.22 15.57 -7.95
C LEU A 223 -13.71 15.32 -7.71
N LEU A 224 -14.05 14.23 -7.02
CA LEU A 224 -15.43 13.91 -6.65
C LEU A 224 -16.00 14.95 -5.67
N GLU A 225 -15.21 15.38 -4.70
CA GLU A 225 -15.57 16.45 -3.76
C GLU A 225 -15.88 17.76 -4.50
N LEU A 226 -15.01 18.17 -5.41
CA LEU A 226 -15.20 19.38 -6.21
C LEU A 226 -16.48 19.33 -7.07
N GLU A 227 -16.81 18.17 -7.63
CA GLU A 227 -18.06 18.00 -8.37
C GLU A 227 -19.28 18.09 -7.45
N LYS A 228 -19.20 17.50 -6.24
CA LYS A 228 -20.30 17.55 -5.27
C LYS A 228 -20.61 18.99 -4.83
N ILE A 229 -19.57 19.81 -4.61
CA ILE A 229 -19.73 21.22 -4.21
C ILE A 229 -20.42 22.07 -5.31
N LYS A 230 -20.29 21.68 -6.58
CA LYS A 230 -20.89 22.42 -7.70
C LYS A 230 -22.38 22.16 -7.89
N LYS A 231 -22.91 21.08 -7.32
CA LYS A 231 -24.32 20.68 -7.42
C LYS A 231 -25.12 21.25 -6.26
#